data_AF-A0A6B2EA15-F1
#
_entry.id   AF-A0A6B2EA15-F1
#
_cell.length_a   1.000
_cell.length_b   1.000
_cell.length_c   1.000
_cell.angle_alpha   90.00
_cell.angle_beta   90.00
_cell.angle_gamma   90.00
#
_symmetry.space_group_name_H-M   'P 1'
#
loop_
_entity.id
_entity.type
_entity.pdbx_description
1 polymer ?
#
loop_
_entity_poly.entity_id
_entity_poly.type
_entity_poly.pdbx_seq_one_letter_code
_entity_poly.pdbx_strand_id
1 'polypeptide(L)'
;CCLSLHTGGVILGVLGIIRSLFGIILSSLALIYIDEVFDEGRKRHQTLLESDKEVQFFNHTIETSEDLDDASEIARLLVKIILCIFLVVSVVDFCCAVLLVIGSKRNRKEFILPYLVTDGLGIIISTIFFLFVAFSGSRLAESLVSAIIGFLISGYFWLCVFSLYQLMKEQSRAPAVIRTAYPEQQAVYSTMT
;
A
#
# COMPACT_ATOMS: atom_id res chain seq x y z
N CYS A 1 -5.19 22.55 -21.09
CA CYS A 1 -4.73 22.86 -19.73
C CYS A 1 -3.38 22.19 -19.50
N CYS A 2 -2.35 23.00 -19.29
CA CYS A 2 -0.95 22.69 -19.53
C CYS A 2 -0.21 22.30 -18.24
N LEU A 3 -0.68 21.27 -17.53
CA LEU A 3 0.20 20.58 -16.60
C LEU A 3 1.10 19.70 -17.45
N SER A 4 2.36 20.12 -17.56
CA SER A 4 3.45 19.32 -18.12
C SER A 4 3.29 17.89 -17.60
N LEU A 5 3.03 16.95 -18.50
CA LEU A 5 2.80 15.54 -18.20
C LEU A 5 3.89 14.96 -17.29
N HIS A 6 5.12 15.46 -17.48
CA HIS A 6 6.28 15.13 -16.66
C HIS A 6 6.07 15.50 -15.18
N THR A 7 5.35 16.58 -14.89
CA THR A 7 5.01 17.01 -13.53
C THR A 7 4.03 16.04 -12.86
N GLY A 8 3.06 15.48 -13.59
CA GLY A 8 2.08 14.53 -13.04
C GLY A 8 2.72 13.22 -12.55
N GLY A 9 3.67 12.68 -13.32
CA GLY A 9 4.39 11.47 -12.93
C GLY A 9 5.31 11.66 -11.73
N VAL A 10 5.94 12.83 -11.61
CA VAL A 10 6.75 13.18 -10.44
C VAL A 10 5.89 13.32 -9.18
N ILE A 11 4.73 13.99 -9.27
CA ILE A 11 3.83 14.17 -8.12
C ILE A 11 3.33 12.81 -7.60
N LEU A 12 2.91 11.92 -8.50
CA LEU A 12 2.44 10.58 -8.11
C LEU A 12 3.55 9.73 -7.49
N GLY A 13 4.78 9.78 -8.03
CA GLY A 13 5.92 9.09 -7.45
C GLY A 13 6.27 9.62 -6.06
N VAL A 14 6.22 10.94 -5.84
CA VAL A 14 6.43 11.56 -4.53
C VAL A 14 5.34 11.14 -3.53
N LEU A 15 4.07 11.07 -3.93
CA LEU A 15 2.99 10.58 -3.08
C LEU A 15 3.19 9.11 -2.68
N GLY A 16 3.63 8.27 -3.62
CA GLY A 16 3.98 6.86 -3.33
C GLY A 16 5.16 6.73 -2.35
N ILE A 17 6.18 7.57 -2.51
CA ILE A 17 7.32 7.65 -1.57
C ILE A 17 6.85 8.08 -0.18
N ILE A 18 6.00 9.12 -0.08
CA ILE A 18 5.47 9.58 1.20
C ILE A 18 4.66 8.46 1.87
N ARG A 19 3.75 7.81 1.14
CA ARG A 19 2.94 6.70 1.65
C ARG A 19 3.81 5.54 2.17
N SER A 20 4.80 5.12 1.40
CA SER A 20 5.69 4.02 1.79
C SER A 20 6.59 4.39 2.98
N LEU A 21 7.07 5.63 3.04
CA LEU A 21 7.81 6.13 4.22
C LEU A 21 6.96 6.09 5.49
N PHE A 22 5.70 6.56 5.42
CA PHE A 22 4.77 6.43 6.54
C PHE A 22 4.56 4.98 6.94
N GLY A 23 4.39 4.08 5.97
CA GLY A 23 4.28 2.63 6.23
C GLY A 23 5.49 2.06 6.95
N ILE A 24 6.71 2.39 6.50
CA ILE A 24 7.96 1.92 7.12
C ILE A 24 8.10 2.48 8.54
N ILE A 25 7.85 3.77 8.75
CA ILE A 25 7.94 4.41 10.07
C ILE A 25 6.93 3.78 11.04
N LEU A 26 5.67 3.68 10.64
CA LEU A 26 4.61 3.08 11.47
C LEU A 26 4.91 1.62 11.79
N SER A 27 5.38 0.84 10.83
CA SER A 27 5.73 -0.57 11.04
C SER A 27 6.92 -0.72 11.98
N SER A 28 7.93 0.15 11.84
CA SER A 28 9.10 0.15 12.72
C SER A 28 8.73 0.52 14.15
N LEU A 29 7.89 1.53 14.34
CA LEU A 29 7.36 1.91 15.65
C LEU A 29 6.52 0.78 16.26
N ALA A 30 5.62 0.18 15.47
CA ALA A 30 4.80 -0.94 15.93
C ALA A 30 5.67 -2.13 16.39
N LEU A 31 6.78 -2.40 15.70
CA LEU A 31 7.71 -3.48 16.06
C LEU A 31 8.47 -3.20 17.36
N ILE A 32 8.71 -1.92 17.70
CA ILE A 32 9.30 -1.54 19.00
C ILE A 32 8.24 -1.62 20.10
N TYR A 33 7.05 -1.07 19.85
CA TYR A 33 5.95 -1.05 20.82
C TYR A 33 5.41 -2.44 21.13
N ILE A 34 5.55 -3.41 20.22
CA ILE A 34 5.04 -4.75 20.46
C ILE A 34 5.71 -5.41 21.66
N ASP A 35 7.00 -5.15 21.89
CA ASP A 35 7.71 -5.76 23.01
C ASP A 35 7.19 -5.19 24.34
N GLU A 36 6.93 -3.87 24.40
CA GLU A 36 6.39 -3.20 25.58
C GLU A 36 4.93 -3.57 25.87
N VAL A 37 4.08 -3.62 24.84
CA VAL A 37 2.66 -3.98 24.98
C VAL A 37 2.49 -5.42 25.43
N PHE A 38 3.29 -6.35 24.90
CA PHE A 38 3.23 -7.76 25.32
C PHE A 38 3.78 -7.95 26.74
N ASP A 39 4.81 -7.20 27.14
CA ASP A 39 5.35 -7.25 28.50
C ASP A 39 4.35 -6.68 29.53
N GLU A 40 3.63 -5.61 29.21
CA GLU A 40 2.54 -5.09 30.06
C GLU A 40 1.34 -6.05 30.11
N GLY A 41 1.00 -6.66 28.96
CA GLY A 41 -0.05 -7.68 28.86
C GLY A 41 0.23 -8.88 29.75
N ARG A 42 1.48 -9.39 29.75
CA ARG A 42 1.92 -10.50 30.60
C ARG A 42 1.75 -10.17 32.09
N LYS A 43 2.16 -8.97 32.53
CA LYS A 43 2.03 -8.54 33.93
C LYS A 43 0.57 -8.51 34.40
N ARG A 44 -0.33 -7.95 33.60
CA ARG A 44 -1.77 -7.94 33.92
C ARG A 44 -2.34 -9.35 34.01
N HIS A 45 -1.97 -10.22 33.06
CA HIS A 45 -2.48 -11.58 33.05
C HIS A 45 -1.99 -12.39 34.25
N GLN A 46 -0.72 -12.19 34.66
CA GLN A 46 -0.13 -12.82 35.82
C GLN A 46 -0.80 -12.36 37.14
N THR A 47 -1.10 -11.06 37.29
CA THR A 47 -1.81 -10.56 38.48
C THR A 47 -3.26 -11.06 38.59
N LEU A 48 -3.93 -11.28 37.46
CA LEU A 48 -5.27 -11.87 37.45
C LEU A 48 -5.24 -13.35 37.82
N LEU A 49 -4.22 -14.09 37.36
CA LEU A 49 -4.01 -15.49 37.74
C LEU A 49 -3.64 -15.64 39.23
N GLU A 50 -2.88 -14.71 39.81
CA GLU A 50 -2.63 -14.71 41.27
C GLU A 50 -3.90 -14.41 42.08
N SER A 51 -4.75 -13.50 41.60
CA SER A 51 -6.04 -13.22 42.26
C SER A 51 -7.03 -14.39 42.14
N ASP A 52 -6.95 -15.22 41.09
CA ASP A 52 -7.80 -16.41 40.92
C ASP A 52 -7.24 -17.65 41.63
N LYS A 53 -5.91 -17.70 41.87
CA LYS A 53 -5.24 -18.75 42.66
C LYS A 53 -5.65 -18.75 44.13
N GLU A 54 -6.08 -17.63 44.72
CA GLU A 54 -6.66 -17.63 46.07
C GLU A 54 -8.05 -18.30 46.13
N VAL A 55 -8.77 -18.40 45.00
CA VAL A 55 -10.09 -19.05 44.92
C VAL A 55 -9.97 -20.53 44.48
N GLN A 56 -8.96 -20.88 43.69
CA GLN A 56 -8.77 -22.24 43.14
C GLN A 56 -7.83 -23.17 43.92
N PHE A 57 -7.35 -22.80 45.12
CA PHE A 57 -6.56 -23.70 45.99
C PHE A 57 -7.30 -25.02 46.35
N PHE A 58 -8.57 -25.19 45.96
CA PHE A 58 -9.36 -26.40 46.20
C PHE A 58 -9.47 -27.38 45.02
N ASN A 59 -9.13 -27.03 43.77
CA ASN A 59 -9.25 -28.00 42.68
C ASN A 59 -8.22 -27.78 41.56
N HIS A 60 -7.31 -28.75 41.45
CA HIS A 60 -6.58 -29.06 40.22
C HIS A 60 -5.50 -28.07 39.76
N THR A 61 -4.49 -27.91 40.60
CA THR A 61 -3.22 -27.28 40.23
C THR A 61 -2.40 -28.26 39.36
N ILE A 62 -1.65 -27.69 38.40
CA ILE A 62 -0.58 -28.32 37.59
C ILE A 62 -1.09 -28.99 36.29
N GLU A 63 -1.55 -28.21 35.31
CA GLU A 63 -1.43 -28.56 33.87
C GLU A 63 -1.79 -27.35 32.99
N THR A 64 -2.75 -26.51 33.39
CA THR A 64 -3.27 -25.42 32.54
C THR A 64 -2.39 -24.15 32.45
N SER A 65 -1.34 -24.02 33.27
CA SER A 65 -0.52 -22.80 33.31
C SER A 65 0.67 -22.76 32.34
N GLU A 66 1.18 -23.92 31.89
CA GLU A 66 2.25 -23.95 30.86
C GLU A 66 1.68 -23.65 29.46
N ASP A 67 0.54 -24.23 29.10
CA ASP A 67 -0.05 -24.08 27.76
C ASP A 67 -0.45 -22.63 27.41
N LEU A 68 -0.81 -21.81 28.41
CA LEU A 68 -1.20 -20.41 28.19
C LEU A 68 0.01 -19.48 27.99
N ASP A 69 1.14 -19.77 28.64
CA ASP A 69 2.35 -18.97 28.46
C ASP A 69 2.93 -19.23 27.06
N ASP A 70 2.97 -20.52 26.65
CA ASP A 70 3.40 -20.94 25.31
C ASP A 70 2.54 -20.32 24.20
N ALA A 71 1.20 -20.29 24.36
CA ALA A 71 0.32 -19.66 23.39
C ALA A 71 0.57 -18.16 23.22
N SER A 72 0.91 -17.46 24.32
CA SER A 72 1.22 -16.03 24.29
C SER A 72 2.54 -15.73 23.56
N GLU A 73 3.54 -16.61 23.72
CA GLU A 73 4.82 -16.50 23.03
C GLU A 73 4.67 -16.79 21.53
N ILE A 74 3.89 -17.80 21.18
CA ILE A 74 3.56 -18.11 19.78
C ILE A 74 2.83 -16.93 19.13
N ALA A 75 1.86 -16.31 19.81
CA ALA A 75 1.17 -15.14 19.30
C ALA A 75 2.12 -13.95 19.08
N ARG A 76 3.03 -13.67 20.02
CA ARG A 76 4.06 -12.63 19.87
C ARG A 76 4.95 -12.88 18.65
N LEU A 77 5.42 -14.11 18.49
CA LEU A 77 6.24 -14.52 17.34
C LEU A 77 5.48 -14.35 16.02
N LEU A 78 4.22 -14.77 15.96
CA LEU A 78 3.39 -14.64 14.76
C LEU A 78 3.17 -13.17 14.37
N VAL A 79 2.81 -12.30 15.31
CA VAL A 79 2.60 -10.88 15.01
C VAL A 79 3.91 -10.23 14.55
N LYS A 80 5.05 -10.57 15.17
CA LYS A 80 6.37 -10.08 14.75
C LYS A 80 6.73 -10.52 13.34
N ILE A 81 6.45 -11.78 12.98
CA ILE A 81 6.67 -12.30 11.61
C ILE A 81 5.80 -11.53 10.60
N ILE A 82 4.51 -11.33 10.90
CA ILE A 82 3.58 -10.60 10.03
C ILE A 82 4.05 -9.15 9.81
N LEU A 83 4.45 -8.46 10.89
CA LEU A 83 5.02 -7.11 10.81
C LEU A 83 6.30 -7.07 9.98
N CYS A 84 7.17 -8.09 10.10
CA CYS A 84 8.39 -8.18 9.32
C CYS A 84 8.09 -8.35 7.81
N ILE A 85 7.14 -9.22 7.45
CA ILE A 85 6.69 -9.38 6.07
C ILE A 85 6.12 -8.05 5.53
N PHE A 86 5.29 -7.37 6.32
CA PHE A 86 4.70 -6.09 5.94
C PHE A 86 5.77 -5.00 5.72
N LEU A 87 6.83 -5.00 6.54
CA LEU A 87 7.98 -4.12 6.38
C LEU A 87 8.71 -4.40 5.06
N VAL A 88 8.97 -5.67 4.75
CA VAL A 88 9.61 -6.06 3.48
C VAL A 88 8.79 -5.61 2.27
N VAL A 89 7.46 -5.82 2.30
CA VAL A 89 6.56 -5.36 1.24
C VAL A 89 6.61 -3.83 1.11
N SER A 90 6.60 -3.10 2.22
CA SER A 90 6.70 -1.63 2.23
C SER A 90 8.01 -1.12 1.63
N VAL A 91 9.12 -1.83 1.83
CA VAL A 91 10.42 -1.51 1.22
C VAL A 91 10.39 -1.77 -0.30
N VAL A 92 9.78 -2.88 -0.73
CA VAL A 92 9.60 -3.17 -2.17
C VAL A 92 8.75 -2.07 -2.81
N ASP A 93 7.67 -1.65 -2.17
CA ASP A 93 6.81 -0.56 -2.64
C ASP A 93 7.59 0.77 -2.72
N PHE A 94 8.45 1.06 -1.74
CA PHE A 94 9.35 2.22 -1.80
C PHE A 94 10.29 2.13 -3.01
N CYS A 95 10.91 0.98 -3.26
CA CYS A 95 11.75 0.76 -4.44
C CYS A 95 10.96 0.96 -5.75
N CYS A 96 9.74 0.42 -5.83
CA CYS A 96 8.85 0.59 -6.96
C CYS A 96 8.44 2.06 -7.17
N ALA A 97 8.22 2.82 -6.09
CA ALA A 97 7.91 4.25 -6.16
C ALA A 97 9.11 5.06 -6.69
N VAL A 98 10.33 4.73 -6.25
CA VAL A 98 11.57 5.33 -6.77
C VAL A 98 11.76 5.01 -8.25
N LEU A 99 11.51 3.75 -8.66
CA LEU A 99 11.53 3.34 -10.06
C LEU A 99 10.51 4.11 -10.91
N LEU A 100 9.33 4.43 -10.34
CA LEU A 100 8.32 5.25 -11.01
C LEU A 100 8.80 6.70 -11.23
N VAL A 101 9.46 7.31 -10.23
CA VAL A 101 10.07 8.65 -10.36
C VAL A 101 11.14 8.66 -11.44
N ILE A 102 12.03 7.65 -11.46
CA ILE A 102 13.09 7.52 -12.46
C ILE A 102 12.49 7.26 -13.85
N GLY A 103 11.46 6.39 -13.93
CA GLY A 103 10.73 6.07 -15.15
C GLY A 103 10.06 7.28 -15.78
N SER A 104 9.47 8.14 -14.93
CA SER A 104 8.88 9.42 -15.34
C SER A 104 9.92 10.39 -15.91
N LYS A 105 11.15 10.40 -15.37
CA LYS A 105 12.24 11.26 -15.89
C LYS A 105 12.87 10.71 -17.17
N ARG A 106 12.91 9.38 -17.34
CA ARG A 106 13.55 8.71 -18.49
C ARG A 106 12.59 8.31 -19.61
N ASN A 107 11.28 8.62 -19.53
CA ASN A 107 10.25 8.25 -20.50
C ASN A 107 10.23 6.75 -20.85
N ARG A 108 10.59 5.88 -19.91
CA ARG A 108 10.61 4.42 -20.12
C ARG A 108 9.43 3.78 -19.42
N LYS A 109 8.41 3.43 -20.22
CA LYS A 109 7.15 2.80 -19.79
C LYS A 109 7.33 1.48 -19.03
N GLU A 110 8.43 0.77 -19.29
CA GLU A 110 8.72 -0.55 -18.69
C GLU A 110 8.91 -0.48 -17.17
N PHE A 111 9.37 0.65 -16.63
CA PHE A 111 9.62 0.80 -15.18
C PHE A 111 8.38 1.20 -14.37
N ILE A 112 7.28 1.56 -15.04
CA ILE A 112 6.04 2.00 -14.37
C ILE A 112 5.06 0.84 -14.17
N LEU A 113 5.18 -0.19 -15.00
CA LEU A 113 4.36 -1.40 -14.95
C LEU A 113 4.45 -2.17 -13.61
N PRO A 114 5.64 -2.42 -13.01
CA PRO A 114 5.71 -3.16 -11.76
C PRO A 114 4.98 -2.45 -10.61
N TYR A 115 5.12 -1.12 -10.49
CA TYR A 115 4.42 -0.32 -9.49
C TYR A 115 2.89 -0.38 -9.67
N LEU A 116 2.41 -0.28 -10.91
CA LEU A 116 0.98 -0.35 -11.20
C LEU A 116 0.39 -1.72 -10.86
N VAL A 117 1.14 -2.79 -11.11
CA VAL A 117 0.71 -4.17 -10.82
C VAL A 117 0.69 -4.43 -9.32
N THR A 118 1.72 -4.00 -8.57
CA THR A 118 1.77 -4.20 -7.12
C THR A 118 0.66 -3.42 -6.41
N ASP A 119 0.46 -2.14 -6.77
CA ASP A 119 -0.59 -1.30 -6.19
C ASP A 119 -2.00 -1.81 -6.55
N GLY A 120 -2.20 -2.23 -7.80
CA GLY A 120 -3.45 -2.84 -8.25
C GLY A 120 -3.80 -4.13 -7.51
N LEU A 121 -2.82 -5.02 -7.31
CA LEU A 121 -3.00 -6.24 -6.50
C LEU A 121 -3.33 -5.91 -5.04
N GLY A 122 -2.68 -4.90 -4.46
CA GLY A 122 -2.96 -4.44 -3.11
C GLY A 122 -4.41 -4.00 -2.93
N ILE A 123 -4.98 -3.31 -3.91
CA ILE A 123 -6.39 -2.88 -3.88
C ILE A 123 -7.33 -4.08 -3.94
N ILE A 124 -7.06 -5.07 -4.81
CA ILE A 124 -7.88 -6.28 -4.92
C ILE A 124 -7.87 -7.06 -3.60
N ILE A 125 -6.68 -7.29 -3.03
CA ILE A 125 -6.53 -7.99 -1.74
C ILE A 125 -7.25 -7.24 -0.62
N SER A 126 -7.09 -5.91 -0.56
CA SER A 126 -7.76 -5.07 0.45
C SER A 126 -9.28 -5.15 0.32
N THR A 127 -9.79 -5.22 -0.90
CA THR A 127 -11.24 -5.34 -1.16
C THR A 127 -11.78 -6.69 -0.72
N ILE A 128 -11.05 -7.78 -0.97
CA ILE A 128 -11.43 -9.13 -0.52
C ILE A 128 -11.41 -9.21 1.00
N PHE A 129 -10.35 -8.70 1.65
CA PHE A 129 -10.24 -8.65 3.11
C PHE A 129 -11.40 -7.86 3.72
N PHE A 130 -11.73 -6.71 3.12
CA PHE A 130 -12.85 -5.90 3.57
C PHE A 130 -14.19 -6.65 3.45
N LEU A 131 -14.43 -7.35 2.34
CA LEU A 131 -15.63 -8.18 2.19
C LEU A 131 -15.72 -9.25 3.29
N PHE A 132 -14.60 -9.93 3.58
CA PHE A 132 -14.54 -10.91 4.65
C PHE A 132 -14.92 -10.31 6.02
N VAL A 133 -14.34 -9.14 6.34
CA VAL A 133 -14.66 -8.41 7.57
C VAL A 133 -16.16 -8.04 7.61
N ALA A 134 -16.70 -7.52 6.51
CA ALA A 134 -18.11 -7.17 6.39
C ALA A 134 -19.05 -8.37 6.58
N PHE A 135 -18.70 -9.56 6.08
CA PHE A 135 -19.48 -10.77 6.31
C PHE A 135 -19.39 -11.29 7.75
N SER A 136 -18.28 -11.04 8.45
CA SER A 136 -18.01 -11.60 9.77
C SER A 136 -18.53 -10.78 10.97
N GLY A 137 -18.97 -9.51 10.82
CA GLY A 137 -19.10 -8.61 11.98
C GLY A 137 -20.24 -7.56 12.00
N SER A 138 -20.84 -7.43 13.18
CA SER A 138 -22.09 -6.79 13.65
C SER A 138 -22.24 -5.25 13.57
N ARG A 139 -21.44 -4.53 12.77
CA ARG A 139 -21.57 -3.07 12.55
C ARG A 139 -21.43 -2.68 11.08
N LEU A 140 -22.32 -3.23 10.26
CA LEU A 140 -22.27 -3.09 8.81
C LEU A 140 -22.29 -1.63 8.35
N ALA A 141 -23.10 -0.77 8.97
CA ALA A 141 -23.28 0.61 8.51
C ALA A 141 -22.00 1.47 8.62
N GLU A 142 -21.30 1.42 9.75
CA GLU A 142 -20.05 2.18 9.96
C GLU A 142 -18.93 1.67 9.05
N SER A 143 -18.77 0.35 8.96
CA SER A 143 -17.76 -0.28 8.11
C SER A 143 -18.01 -0.02 6.62
N LEU A 144 -19.27 -0.03 6.17
CA LEU A 144 -19.62 0.23 4.76
C LEU A 144 -19.27 1.65 4.34
N VAL A 145 -19.60 2.65 5.15
CA VAL A 145 -19.30 4.06 4.81
C VAL A 145 -17.79 4.28 4.73
N SER A 146 -17.04 3.79 5.73
CA SER A 146 -15.58 3.87 5.73
C SER A 146 -14.97 3.20 4.51
N ALA A 147 -15.48 2.03 4.13
CA ALA A 147 -14.93 1.27 3.02
C ALA A 147 -15.28 1.82 1.65
N ILE A 148 -16.48 2.34 1.45
CA ILE A 148 -16.83 3.01 0.20
C ILE A 148 -15.91 4.22 -0.02
N ILE A 149 -15.68 5.03 1.02
CA ILE A 149 -14.77 6.17 0.95
C ILE A 149 -13.33 5.68 0.68
N GLY A 150 -12.86 4.69 1.43
CA GLY A 150 -11.51 4.12 1.25
C GLY A 150 -11.30 3.55 -0.16
N PHE A 151 -12.29 2.82 -0.68
CA PHE A 151 -12.25 2.23 -2.02
C PHE A 151 -12.30 3.29 -3.11
N LEU A 152 -13.12 4.34 -2.96
CA LEU A 152 -13.17 5.46 -3.90
C LEU A 152 -11.83 6.20 -3.95
N ILE A 153 -11.22 6.47 -2.79
CA ILE A 153 -9.92 7.15 -2.71
C ILE A 153 -8.84 6.27 -3.33
N SER A 154 -8.76 4.99 -2.93
CA SER A 154 -7.73 4.08 -3.43
C SER A 154 -7.90 3.80 -4.93
N GLY A 155 -9.13 3.63 -5.39
CA GLY A 155 -9.47 3.48 -6.81
C GLY A 155 -9.15 4.73 -7.61
N TYR A 156 -9.40 5.93 -7.06
CA TYR A 156 -9.00 7.19 -7.69
C TYR A 156 -7.49 7.29 -7.88
N PHE A 157 -6.71 6.94 -6.84
CA PHE A 157 -5.25 6.91 -6.94
C PHE A 157 -4.78 5.92 -8.00
N TRP A 158 -5.35 4.72 -8.04
CA TRP A 158 -5.00 3.72 -9.06
C TRP A 158 -5.36 4.16 -10.47
N LEU A 159 -6.56 4.73 -10.68
CA LEU A 159 -6.97 5.28 -11.97
C LEU A 159 -6.07 6.44 -12.41
N CYS A 160 -5.59 7.26 -11.47
CA CYS A 160 -4.62 8.32 -11.75
C CYS A 160 -3.31 7.74 -12.30
N VAL A 161 -2.79 6.68 -11.67
CA VAL A 161 -1.55 6.00 -12.12
C VAL A 161 -1.78 5.27 -13.45
N PHE A 162 -2.94 4.64 -13.64
CA PHE A 162 -3.32 3.99 -14.90
C PHE A 162 -3.46 4.98 -16.06
N SER A 163 -4.07 6.15 -15.80
CA SER A 163 -4.18 7.24 -16.78
C SER A 163 -2.80 7.75 -17.20
N LEU A 164 -1.88 7.93 -16.25
CA LEU A 164 -0.49 8.28 -16.55
C LEU A 164 0.20 7.21 -17.42
N TYR A 165 0.00 5.93 -17.09
CA TYR A 165 0.55 4.82 -17.87
C TYR A 165 0.03 4.82 -19.32
N GLN A 166 -1.27 5.02 -19.51
CA GLN A 166 -1.86 5.13 -20.85
C GLN A 166 -1.26 6.29 -21.65
N LEU A 167 -1.08 7.44 -21.01
CA LEU A 167 -0.61 8.64 -21.69
C LEU A 167 0.86 8.48 -22.15
N MET A 168 1.72 7.86 -21.34
CA MET A 168 3.08 7.48 -21.78
C MET A 168 3.08 6.42 -22.88
N LYS A 169 2.16 5.45 -22.82
CA LYS A 169 2.01 4.42 -23.85
C LYS A 169 1.62 5.05 -25.18
N GLU A 170 0.74 6.05 -25.15
CA GLU A 170 0.29 6.80 -26.32
C GLU A 170 1.40 7.68 -26.90
N GLN A 171 2.17 8.37 -26.06
CA GLN A 171 3.39 9.08 -26.48
C GLN A 171 4.47 8.15 -27.07
N SER A 172 4.58 6.92 -26.54
CA SER A 172 5.50 5.91 -27.09
C SER A 172 4.98 5.25 -28.36
N ARG A 173 3.68 5.36 -28.65
CA ARG A 173 3.02 4.81 -29.85
C ARG A 173 2.88 5.83 -30.96
N ALA A 174 2.85 7.13 -30.65
CA ALA A 174 2.90 8.19 -31.64
C ALA A 174 4.22 8.04 -32.43
N PRO A 175 4.17 7.60 -33.71
CA PRO A 175 5.34 7.69 -34.56
C PRO A 175 5.68 9.18 -34.69
N ALA A 176 6.95 9.50 -34.88
CA ALA A 176 7.38 10.83 -35.32
C ALA A 176 6.88 11.10 -36.75
N VAL A 177 5.58 11.31 -36.93
CA VAL A 177 4.93 11.75 -38.15
C VAL A 177 3.76 12.58 -37.64
N ILE A 178 3.81 13.90 -37.58
CA ILE A 178 3.77 14.80 -38.73
C ILE A 178 4.56 16.07 -38.37
N ARG A 179 5.67 16.34 -39.08
CA ARG A 179 6.19 17.72 -39.23
C ARG A 179 6.91 17.95 -40.55
N THR A 180 6.40 17.38 -41.65
CA THR A 180 6.68 17.86 -43.02
C THR A 180 5.52 17.47 -43.96
N ALA A 181 4.49 18.30 -44.01
CA ALA A 181 3.53 18.42 -45.12
C ALA A 181 2.87 19.78 -44.87
N TYR A 182 3.34 20.91 -45.40
CA TYR A 182 3.39 21.25 -46.81
C TYR A 182 4.57 22.20 -47.14
N PRO A 183 5.57 21.78 -47.93
CA PRO A 183 6.34 22.74 -48.74
C PRO A 183 5.59 23.13 -50.03
N GLU A 184 4.60 22.36 -50.47
CA GLU A 184 3.97 22.55 -51.79
C GLU A 184 3.02 23.76 -51.89
N GLN A 185 2.46 24.23 -50.78
CA GLN A 185 1.59 25.42 -50.82
C GLN A 185 2.36 26.73 -50.93
N GLN A 186 3.67 26.76 -50.66
CA GLN A 186 4.46 28.00 -50.78
C GLN A 186 4.99 28.23 -52.20
N ALA A 187 5.13 27.20 -53.04
CA ALA A 187 5.61 27.35 -54.41
C ALA A 187 4.56 27.94 -55.38
N VAL A 188 3.27 27.73 -55.10
CA VAL A 188 2.17 28.17 -55.99
C VAL A 188 1.91 29.69 -55.91
N TYR A 189 2.26 30.34 -54.80
CA TYR A 189 2.09 31.80 -54.66
C TYR A 189 3.27 32.61 -55.21
N SER A 190 4.44 32.00 -55.38
CA SER A 190 5.64 32.68 -55.92
C SER A 190 5.71 32.76 -57.45
N THR A 191 4.78 32.15 -58.17
CA THR A 191 4.70 32.20 -59.65
C THR A 191 3.60 33.12 -60.18
N MET A 192 2.93 33.90 -59.32
CA MET A 192 1.85 34.84 -59.71
C MET A 192 2.24 36.32 -59.58
N THR A 193 3.53 36.64 -59.46
CA THR A 193 4.05 38.03 -59.49
C THR A 193 5.07 38.20 -60.59
#